data_AF-A0A7V2TYE3-F1
#
_entry.id   AF-A0A7V2TYE3-F1
#
_cell.length_a   1.000
_cell.length_b   1.000
_cell.length_c   1.000
_cell.angle_alpha   90.00
_cell.angle_beta   90.00
_cell.angle_gamma   90.00
#
_symmetry.space_group_name_H-M   'P 1'
#
loop_
_entity.id
_entity.type
_entity.pdbx_description
1 polymer ?
#
loop_
_entity_poly.entity_id
_entity_poly.type
_entity_poly.pdbx_seq_one_letter_code
_entity_poly.pdbx_strand_id
1 'polypeptide(L)'
;MPLKIYNTLTKKKESFVPLEAGKVKMYVCGVTVYDRCHIGHARAAVVFDVIYRFLRFLNYQVTYVQNYTDVDDKIIHKANQEGVSSEVIAERYIREHQQDMQQAANKNRGRDHIELCLPVRFAHRNVVASART
;
A
#
# COMPACT_ATOMS: atom_id res chain seq x y z
N MET A 1 4.61 -28.12 2.98
CA MET A 1 5.81 -27.45 3.53
C MET A 1 5.39 -26.12 4.14
N PRO A 2 5.97 -25.69 5.28
CA PRO A 2 5.63 -24.39 5.86
C PRO A 2 6.04 -23.25 4.93
N LEU A 3 5.25 -22.18 4.90
CA LEU A 3 5.57 -20.95 4.16
C LEU A 3 6.90 -20.39 4.67
N LYS A 4 7.81 -20.05 3.75
CA LYS A 4 9.07 -19.36 4.08
C LYS A 4 9.17 -18.03 3.35
N ILE A 5 9.52 -16.98 4.08
CA ILE A 5 9.68 -15.62 3.55
C ILE A 5 11.14 -15.18 3.73
N TYR A 6 11.68 -14.47 2.74
CA TYR A 6 12.99 -13.84 2.89
C TYR A 6 12.88 -12.63 3.82
N ASN A 7 13.54 -12.70 4.97
CA ASN A 7 13.55 -11.61 5.95
C ASN A 7 14.76 -10.71 5.69
N THR A 8 14.52 -9.46 5.28
CA THR A 8 15.58 -8.48 5.00
C THR A 8 16.43 -8.17 6.24
N LEU A 9 15.86 -8.23 7.45
CA LEU A 9 16.57 -7.96 8.70
C LEU A 9 17.67 -9.00 8.97
N THR A 10 17.37 -10.28 8.73
CA THR A 10 18.29 -11.39 8.98
C THR A 10 19.00 -11.90 7.71
N LYS A 11 18.58 -11.41 6.54
CA LYS A 11 19.05 -11.78 5.20
C LYS A 11 18.91 -13.27 4.86
N LYS A 12 17.91 -13.96 5.45
CA LYS A 12 17.69 -15.41 5.28
C LYS A 12 16.23 -15.71 5.00
N LYS A 13 15.95 -16.90 4.45
CA LYS A 13 14.59 -17.44 4.34
C LYS A 13 14.20 -18.07 5.68
N GLU A 14 13.15 -17.54 6.29
CA GLU A 14 12.66 -17.96 7.60
C GLU A 14 11.25 -18.51 7.48
N SER A 15 10.88 -19.43 8.37
CA SER A 15 9.50 -19.92 8.45
C SER A 15 8.59 -18.76 8.86
N PHE A 16 7.54 -18.53 8.09
CA PHE A 16 6.55 -17.52 8.42
C PHE A 16 5.66 -18.03 9.55
N VAL A 17 5.67 -17.32 10.67
CA VAL A 17 4.80 -17.57 11.82
C VAL A 17 4.04 -16.26 12.08
N PRO A 18 2.71 -16.25 11.97
CA PRO A 18 1.93 -15.04 12.22
C PRO A 18 1.95 -14.68 13.70
N LEU A 19 1.74 -13.40 14.01
CA LEU A 19 1.63 -12.90 15.38
C LEU A 19 0.40 -13.51 16.10
N GLU A 20 -0.72 -13.62 15.38
CA GLU A 20 -1.94 -14.27 15.83
C GLU A 20 -2.23 -15.45 14.90
N ALA A 21 -2.53 -16.63 15.45
CA ALA A 21 -2.80 -17.82 14.65
C ALA A 21 -3.90 -17.57 13.60
N GLY A 22 -3.62 -17.88 12.34
CA GLY A 22 -4.56 -17.70 11.23
C GLY A 22 -4.76 -16.26 10.74
N LYS A 23 -4.12 -15.25 11.36
CA LYS A 23 -4.26 -13.84 10.97
C LYS A 23 -2.93 -13.22 10.57
N VAL A 24 -2.94 -12.41 9.52
CA VAL A 24 -1.75 -11.71 9.02
C VAL A 24 -2.05 -10.23 8.88
N LYS A 25 -1.21 -9.39 9.48
CA LYS A 25 -1.22 -7.93 9.29
C LYS A 25 -0.08 -7.59 8.34
N MET A 26 -0.41 -7.03 7.17
CA MET A 26 0.56 -6.70 6.13
C MET A 26 0.49 -5.20 5.82
N TYR A 27 1.59 -4.50 6.10
CA TYR A 27 1.77 -3.09 5.74
C TYR A 27 2.73 -2.98 4.55
N VAL A 28 2.35 -2.21 3.54
CA VAL A 28 3.19 -1.89 2.39
C VAL A 28 3.23 -0.38 2.23
N CYS A 29 4.43 0.19 2.16
CA CYS A 29 4.59 1.61 1.87
C CYS A 29 3.95 1.92 0.51
N GLY A 30 3.06 2.91 0.46
CA GLY A 30 2.52 3.38 -0.80
C GLY A 30 3.36 4.49 -1.43
N VAL A 31 2.72 5.29 -2.28
CA VAL A 31 3.42 6.29 -3.10
C VAL A 31 3.39 7.69 -2.48
N THR A 32 4.38 8.51 -2.83
CA THR A 32 4.30 9.96 -2.65
C THR A 32 3.52 10.57 -3.82
N VAL A 33 2.43 11.27 -3.53
CA VAL A 33 1.44 11.69 -4.54
C VAL A 33 1.75 13.07 -5.12
N TYR A 34 2.91 13.19 -5.76
CA TYR A 34 3.37 14.43 -6.42
C TYR A 34 3.42 14.34 -7.95
N ASP A 35 3.31 13.14 -8.51
CA ASP A 35 3.34 12.89 -9.96
C ASP A 35 2.62 11.58 -10.33
N ARG A 36 2.51 11.32 -11.64
CA ARG A 36 1.89 10.11 -12.21
C ARG A 36 2.62 8.82 -11.84
N CYS A 37 1.87 7.72 -11.81
CA CYS A 37 2.46 6.42 -11.58
C CYS A 37 3.34 5.99 -12.75
N HIS A 38 4.52 5.47 -12.41
CA HIS A 38 5.39 4.81 -13.37
C HIS A 38 5.39 3.29 -13.16
N ILE A 39 6.00 2.55 -14.09
CA ILE A 39 6.05 1.08 -14.08
C ILE A 39 6.63 0.48 -12.78
N GLY A 40 7.53 1.19 -12.11
CA GLY A 40 8.02 0.81 -10.77
C GLY A 40 6.91 0.69 -9.72
N HIS A 41 5.94 1.61 -9.69
CA HIS A 41 4.79 1.53 -8.78
C HIS A 41 3.88 0.36 -9.15
N ALA A 42 3.62 0.17 -10.45
CA ALA A 42 2.82 -0.96 -10.93
C ALA A 42 3.44 -2.31 -10.54
N ARG A 43 4.77 -2.45 -10.66
CA ARG A 43 5.49 -3.66 -10.22
C ARG A 43 5.28 -3.94 -8.73
N ALA A 44 5.44 -2.93 -7.88
CA ALA A 44 5.26 -3.08 -6.44
C ALA A 44 3.81 -3.51 -6.13
N ALA A 45 2.82 -2.84 -6.71
CA ALA A 45 1.41 -3.18 -6.54
C ALA A 45 1.11 -4.64 -6.92
N VAL A 46 1.62 -5.10 -8.07
CA VAL A 46 1.43 -6.49 -8.53
C VAL A 46 2.10 -7.50 -7.61
N VAL A 47 3.35 -7.25 -7.19
CA VAL A 47 4.08 -8.19 -6.33
C VAL A 47 3.37 -8.37 -4.99
N PHE A 48 2.91 -7.29 -4.34
CA PHE A 48 2.23 -7.39 -3.06
C PHE A 48 0.79 -7.92 -3.19
N ASP A 49 0.10 -7.67 -4.31
CA ASP A 49 -1.17 -8.32 -4.64
C ASP A 49 -1.01 -9.85 -4.74
N VAL A 50 0.06 -10.35 -5.39
CA VAL A 50 0.35 -11.78 -5.45
C VAL A 50 0.59 -12.36 -4.05
N ILE A 51 1.36 -11.67 -3.20
CA ILE A 51 1.62 -12.10 -1.82
C ILE A 51 0.31 -12.15 -1.03
N TYR A 52 -0.52 -11.11 -1.10
CA TYR A 52 -1.83 -11.07 -0.44
C TYR A 52 -2.71 -12.25 -0.84
N ARG A 53 -2.88 -12.47 -2.15
CA ARG A 53 -3.68 -13.58 -2.68
C ARG A 53 -3.14 -14.94 -2.25
N PHE A 54 -1.82 -15.09 -2.23
CA PHE A 54 -1.21 -16.34 -1.82
C PHE A 54 -1.44 -16.62 -0.32
N LEU A 55 -1.34 -15.61 0.55
CA LEU A 55 -1.68 -15.75 1.95
C LEU A 55 -3.16 -16.09 2.16
N ARG A 56 -4.07 -15.47 1.40
CA ARG A 56 -5.51 -15.81 1.41
C ARG A 56 -5.76 -17.23 0.94
N PHE A 57 -5.07 -17.68 -0.11
CA PHE A 57 -5.13 -19.06 -0.62
C PHE A 57 -4.68 -20.08 0.44
N LEU A 58 -3.73 -19.70 1.30
CA LEU A 58 -3.31 -20.50 2.47
C LEU A 58 -4.27 -20.41 3.66
N ASN A 59 -5.48 -19.86 3.47
CA ASN A 59 -6.53 -19.66 4.48
C ASN A 59 -6.19 -18.68 5.61
N TYR A 60 -5.25 -17.75 5.40
CA TYR A 60 -5.07 -16.64 6.34
C TYR A 60 -6.18 -15.59 6.20
N GLN A 61 -6.58 -15.02 7.33
CA GLN A 61 -7.27 -13.74 7.37
C GLN A 61 -6.22 -12.64 7.27
N VAL A 62 -6.20 -11.88 6.17
CA VAL A 62 -5.14 -10.91 5.89
C VAL A 62 -5.71 -9.51 5.95
N THR A 63 -5.23 -8.69 6.88
CA THR A 63 -5.44 -7.24 6.89
C THR A 63 -4.31 -6.59 6.12
N TYR A 64 -4.63 -5.96 4.99
CA TYR A 64 -3.66 -5.29 4.12
C TYR A 64 -3.86 -3.77 4.16
N VAL A 65 -2.80 -3.06 4.55
CA VAL A 65 -2.78 -1.60 4.70
C VAL A 65 -1.72 -1.00 3.82
N GLN A 66 -2.10 0.08 3.12
CA GLN A 66 -1.20 0.90 2.32
C GLN A 66 -1.47 2.38 2.63
N ASN A 67 -0.45 3.24 2.55
CA ASN A 67 -0.61 4.67 2.80
C ASN A 67 -0.45 5.49 1.50
N TYR A 68 -0.94 6.73 1.50
CA TYR A 68 -0.48 7.75 0.55
C TYR A 68 0.35 8.78 1.30
N THR A 69 1.60 9.00 0.88
CA THR A 69 2.41 10.10 1.39
C THR A 69 1.94 11.37 0.70
N ASP A 70 1.02 12.09 1.35
CA ASP A 70 0.35 13.29 0.89
C ASP A 70 0.92 14.59 1.49
N VAL A 71 1.95 14.46 2.32
CA VAL A 71 2.75 15.55 2.89
C VAL A 71 4.22 15.23 2.67
N ASP A 72 4.87 15.96 1.76
CA ASP A 72 6.27 15.75 1.36
C ASP A 72 6.80 17.01 0.66
N ASP A 73 8.10 17.29 0.76
CA ASP A 73 8.76 18.44 0.12
C ASP A 73 8.53 18.48 -1.40
N LYS A 74 8.44 17.31 -2.05
CA LYS A 74 8.17 17.23 -3.49
C LYS A 74 6.79 17.75 -3.87
N ILE A 75 5.80 17.54 -3.00
CA ILE A 75 4.43 18.02 -3.20
C ILE A 75 4.41 19.54 -3.04
N ILE A 76 5.08 20.07 -2.02
CA ILE A 76 5.20 21.52 -1.78
C ILE A 76 5.86 22.20 -2.97
N HIS A 77 6.95 21.64 -3.50
CA HIS A 77 7.64 22.19 -4.66
C HIS A 77 6.73 22.23 -5.90
N LYS A 78 6.01 21.14 -6.18
CA LYS A 78 5.06 21.05 -7.30
C LYS A 78 3.91 22.05 -7.16
N ALA A 79 3.37 22.18 -5.96
CA ALA A 79 2.29 23.11 -5.63
C ALA A 79 2.73 24.57 -5.89
N ASN A 80 3.93 24.94 -5.46
CA ASN A 80 4.52 26.25 -5.72
C ASN A 80 4.76 26.51 -7.21
N GLN A 81 5.19 25.49 -7.97
CA GLN A 81 5.37 25.61 -9.43
C GLN A 81 4.05 25.84 -10.17
N GLU A 82 2.96 25.21 -9.72
CA GLU A 82 1.64 25.31 -10.35
C GLU A 82 0.78 26.46 -9.78
N GLY A 83 1.21 27.11 -8.70
CA GLY A 83 0.45 28.17 -8.04
C GLY A 83 -0.83 27.67 -7.35
N VAL A 84 -0.84 26.43 -6.87
CA VAL A 84 -1.98 25.78 -6.18
C VAL A 84 -1.57 25.28 -4.79
N SER A 85 -2.52 24.83 -3.96
CA SER A 85 -2.18 24.25 -2.66
C SER A 85 -1.63 22.82 -2.77
N SER A 86 -0.90 22.37 -1.74
CA SER A 86 -0.34 21.02 -1.69
C SER A 86 -1.43 19.93 -1.67
N GLU A 87 -2.58 20.23 -1.08
CA GLU A 87 -3.76 19.35 -1.06
C GLU A 87 -4.30 19.11 -2.47
N VAL A 88 -4.34 20.15 -3.31
CA VAL A 88 -4.79 20.04 -4.70
C VAL A 88 -3.88 19.10 -5.49
N ILE A 89 -2.56 19.20 -5.29
CA ILE A 89 -1.59 18.29 -5.91
C ILE A 89 -1.80 16.85 -5.41
N ALA A 90 -1.84 16.65 -4.10
CA ALA A 90 -2.02 15.34 -3.50
C ALA A 90 -3.32 14.66 -3.97
N GLU A 91 -4.45 15.38 -3.95
CA GLU A 91 -5.75 14.84 -4.35
C GLU A 91 -5.87 14.56 -5.84
N ARG A 92 -5.17 15.33 -6.69
CA ARG A 92 -5.06 15.04 -8.12
C ARG A 92 -4.36 13.70 -8.33
N TYR A 93 -3.17 13.54 -7.77
CA TYR A 93 -2.36 12.35 -8.01
C TYR A 93 -2.84 11.11 -7.24
N ILE A 94 -3.54 11.26 -6.11
CA ILE A 94 -4.29 10.15 -5.50
C ILE A 94 -5.34 9.62 -6.47
N ARG A 95 -6.14 10.50 -7.09
CA ARG A 95 -7.17 10.10 -8.07
C ARG A 95 -6.55 9.42 -9.29
N GLU A 96 -5.50 10.00 -9.86
CA GLU A 96 -4.79 9.40 -11.00
C GLU A 96 -4.21 8.02 -10.64
N HIS A 97 -3.53 7.89 -9.49
CA HIS A 97 -3.03 6.60 -9.01
C HIS A 97 -4.16 5.56 -8.84
N GLN A 98 -5.32 5.96 -8.29
CA GLN A 98 -6.45 5.06 -8.14
C GLN A 98 -6.98 4.58 -9.49
N GLN A 99 -7.05 5.47 -10.49
CA GLN A 99 -7.45 5.12 -11.84
C GLN A 99 -6.45 4.16 -12.50
N ASP A 100 -5.14 4.42 -12.37
CA ASP A 100 -4.08 3.58 -12.91
C ASP A 100 -4.12 2.17 -12.29
N MET A 101 -4.29 2.08 -10.97
CA MET A 101 -4.40 0.79 -10.29
C MET A 101 -5.67 0.03 -10.67
N GLN A 102 -6.79 0.73 -10.90
CA GLN A 102 -8.02 0.10 -11.39
C GLN A 102 -7.88 -0.43 -12.82
N GLN A 103 -7.11 0.24 -13.68
CA GLN A 103 -6.87 -0.21 -15.05
C GLN A 103 -5.87 -1.39 -15.10
N ALA A 104 -4.82 -1.32 -14.28
CA ALA A 104 -3.84 -2.40 -14.16
C ALA A 104 -4.45 -3.65 -13.50
N ALA A 105 -5.42 -3.47 -12.60
CA ALA A 105 -6.18 -4.56 -11.98
C ALA A 105 -7.40 -4.91 -12.85
N ASN A 106 -7.23 -5.86 -13.76
CA ASN A 106 -8.29 -6.47 -14.59
C ASN A 106 -9.69 -6.45 -13.93
N LYS A 107 -10.72 -5.92 -14.61
CA LYS A 107 -12.09 -5.55 -14.13
C LYS A 107 -12.84 -6.57 -13.24
N ASN A 108 -12.38 -7.82 -13.15
CA ASN A 108 -12.91 -8.86 -12.25
C ASN A 108 -12.25 -8.88 -10.85
N ARG A 109 -11.36 -7.93 -10.55
CA ARG A 109 -10.73 -7.77 -9.23
C ARG A 109 -11.58 -6.84 -8.39
N GLY A 110 -12.48 -7.42 -7.58
CA GLY A 110 -13.20 -6.68 -6.53
C GLY A 110 -12.22 -5.83 -5.72
N ARG A 111 -12.62 -4.62 -5.34
CA ARG A 111 -11.87 -3.64 -4.53
C ARG A 111 -11.50 -4.16 -3.12
N ASP A 112 -11.60 -5.47 -2.89
CA ASP A 112 -11.79 -6.11 -1.60
C ASP A 112 -10.49 -6.29 -0.79
N HIS A 113 -9.36 -5.82 -1.30
CA HIS A 113 -8.04 -6.20 -0.79
C HIS A 113 -7.21 -5.05 -0.23
N ILE A 114 -7.61 -3.78 -0.41
CA ILE A 114 -7.01 -2.66 0.32
C ILE A 114 -8.06 -2.16 1.31
N GLU A 115 -8.08 -2.77 2.51
CA GLU A 115 -9.03 -2.39 3.55
C GLU A 115 -8.85 -0.92 3.97
N LEU A 116 -7.62 -0.40 3.93
CA LEU A 116 -7.30 0.99 4.23
C LEU A 116 -6.17 1.48 3.30
N CYS A 117 -6.51 2.32 2.31
CA CYS A 117 -5.55 3.21 1.68
C CYS A 117 -5.76 4.61 2.25
N LEU A 118 -4.96 4.99 3.24
CA LEU A 118 -5.16 6.25 3.95
C LEU A 118 -4.07 7.26 3.62
N PRO A 119 -4.44 8.52 3.35
CA PRO A 119 -3.46 9.60 3.32
C PRO A 119 -2.77 9.71 4.69
N VAL A 120 -1.48 10.01 4.70
CA VAL A 120 -0.68 10.14 5.93
C VAL A 120 -1.29 11.19 6.86
N ARG A 121 -1.88 12.27 6.33
CA ARG A 121 -2.64 13.25 7.13
C ARG A 121 -3.80 12.65 7.95
N PHE A 122 -4.31 11.48 7.56
CA PHE A 122 -5.33 10.72 8.31
C PHE A 122 -4.77 9.48 9.03
N ALA A 123 -3.57 9.02 8.68
CA ALA A 123 -2.97 7.80 9.21
C ALA A 123 -2.63 7.87 10.70
N HIS A 124 -2.38 9.08 11.24
CA HIS A 124 -2.09 9.29 12.66
C HIS A 124 -3.22 8.86 13.61
N ARG A 125 -4.47 8.76 13.14
CA ARG A 125 -5.59 8.30 13.98
C ARG A 125 -5.93 6.81 13.85
N ASN A 126 -5.72 6.21 12.68
CA ASN A 126 -6.29 4.88 12.39
C ASN A 126 -5.26 3.78 12.03
N VAL A 127 -4.08 4.11 11.49
CA VAL A 127 -3.11 3.08 11.03
C VAL A 127 -2.29 2.49 12.18
N VAL A 128 -1.96 3.31 13.19
CA VAL A 128 -1.27 2.84 14.39
C VAL A 128 -2.18 1.97 15.27
N ALA A 129 -3.49 2.19 15.20
CA ALA A 129 -4.47 1.41 15.95
C ALA A 129 -4.67 0.00 15.34
N SER A 130 -4.88 -0.11 14.03
CA SER A 130 -5.15 -1.40 13.37
C SER A 130 -3.93 -2.32 13.25
N ALA A 131 -2.71 -1.77 13.32
CA ALA A 131 -1.47 -2.55 13.35
C ALA A 131 -1.10 -3.05 14.76
N ARG A 132 -1.73 -2.51 15.82
CA ARG A 132 -1.40 -2.83 17.24
C ARG A 132 -2.45 -3.65 17.98
N THR A 133 -3.68 -3.79 17.48
CA THR A 133 -4.72 -4.66 18.04
C THR A 133 -4.86 -5.92 17.22
#